data_AF-A0A9D0I9Z8-F1
#
_entry.id   AF-A0A9D0I9Z8-F1
#
_cell.length_a   1.000
_cell.length_b   1.000
_cell.length_c   1.000
_cell.angle_alpha   90.00
_cell.angle_beta   90.00
_cell.angle_gamma   90.00
#
_symmetry.space_group_name_H-M   'P 1'
#
loop_
_entity.id
_entity.type
_entity.pdbx_description
1 polymer ?
#
loop_
_entity_poly.entity_id
_entity_poly.type
_entity_poly.pdbx_seq_one_letter_code
_entity_poly.pdbx_strand_id
1 'polypeptide(L)'
;VSGRVTSLRRVQWDSFRPNFFVIGTPGLLQGLPETYITSFYLPAGQEQRLAGLLQRFPSLTLIDVSALMQQIREIIARGAAAVEFVFLFTLAAGLLVLYAGIQATREHRRQESAILRTLGLRRRPLLLAVSIEFVTLGALAGLLASSCAALTGWAVSSELLGLAYRFNPGLWLAGVLGGAAGVGLAGTLATWPLVVRPPLETLRGERL
;
A
#
# COMPACT_ATOMS: atom_id res chain seq x y z
N VAL A 1 -20.82 10.19 47.92
CA VAL A 1 -22.13 10.60 47.36
C VAL A 1 -22.66 9.46 46.51
N SER A 2 -23.93 9.08 46.66
CA SER A 2 -24.62 8.08 45.82
C SER A 2 -25.79 8.73 45.08
N GLY A 3 -26.11 8.28 43.87
CA GLY A 3 -27.15 8.88 43.03
C GLY A 3 -27.74 7.88 42.03
N ARG A 4 -28.95 8.17 41.53
CA ARG A 4 -29.68 7.32 40.58
C ARG A 4 -29.28 7.65 39.15
N VAL A 5 -28.86 6.64 38.37
CA VAL A 5 -28.60 6.79 36.93
C VAL A 5 -29.93 6.89 36.18
N THR A 6 -30.17 8.02 35.51
CA THR A 6 -31.40 8.29 34.76
C THR A 6 -31.26 8.09 33.25
N SER A 7 -30.05 8.24 32.70
CA SER A 7 -29.78 8.05 31.27
C SER A 7 -28.35 7.55 31.04
N LEU A 8 -28.20 6.63 30.09
CA LEU A 8 -26.92 6.17 29.57
C LEU A 8 -26.84 6.57 28.11
N ARG A 9 -25.78 7.28 27.72
CA ARG A 9 -25.51 7.62 26.31
C ARG A 9 -24.32 6.81 25.80
N ARG A 10 -24.37 6.42 24.53
CA ARG A 10 -23.20 5.89 23.83
C ARG A 10 -22.24 7.04 23.52
N VAL A 11 -20.97 6.89 23.89
CA VAL A 11 -19.94 7.92 23.73
C VAL A 11 -19.02 7.52 22.59
N GLN A 12 -18.77 8.45 21.66
CA GLN A 12 -17.82 8.32 20.56
C GLN A 12 -16.43 8.81 21.01
N TRP A 13 -15.56 7.85 21.36
CA TRP A 13 -14.21 8.08 21.88
C TRP A 13 -13.20 8.53 20.80
N ASP A 14 -13.57 8.35 19.54
CA ASP A 14 -12.86 8.71 18.31
C ASP A 14 -12.63 10.23 18.14
N SER A 15 -13.41 11.06 18.84
CA SER A 15 -13.29 12.53 18.74
C SER A 15 -12.19 13.13 19.61
N PHE A 16 -11.51 12.35 20.47
CA PHE A 16 -10.47 12.79 21.42
C PHE A 16 -10.85 14.01 22.28
N ARG A 17 -12.15 14.32 22.39
CA ARG A 17 -12.68 15.39 23.23
C ARG A 17 -13.11 14.83 24.60
N PRO A 18 -13.07 15.64 25.67
CA PRO A 18 -13.72 15.28 26.92
C PRO A 18 -15.22 15.10 26.67
N ASN A 19 -15.71 13.86 26.73
CA ASN A 19 -17.09 13.51 26.35
C ASN A 19 -17.89 12.85 27.48
N PHE A 20 -17.35 12.82 28.70
CA PHE A 20 -18.00 12.27 29.89
C PHE A 20 -18.36 13.41 30.84
N PHE A 21 -19.65 13.70 30.95
CA PHE A 21 -20.16 14.73 31.85
C PHE A 21 -21.15 14.09 32.81
N VAL A 22 -20.91 14.25 34.12
CA VAL A 22 -21.90 13.94 35.16
C VAL A 22 -22.39 15.29 35.67
N ILE A 23 -23.67 15.58 35.41
CA ILE A 23 -24.29 16.86 35.79
C ILE A 23 -24.98 16.66 37.14
N GLY A 24 -24.58 17.44 38.14
CA GLY A 24 -25.16 17.43 39.48
C GLY A 24 -25.66 18.82 39.89
N THR A 25 -26.37 18.91 41.02
CA THR A 25 -26.80 20.19 41.58
C THR A 25 -25.59 21.00 42.09
N PRO A 26 -25.60 22.34 42.01
CA PRO A 26 -24.42 23.19 42.29
C PRO A 26 -23.81 23.01 43.69
N GLY A 27 -24.61 22.60 44.69
CA GLY A 27 -24.14 22.36 46.06
C GLY A 27 -23.54 20.97 46.30
N LEU A 28 -23.73 20.02 45.37
CA LEU A 28 -23.34 18.61 45.56
C LEU A 28 -21.82 18.39 45.45
N LEU A 29 -21.13 19.28 44.74
CA LEU A 29 -19.70 19.18 44.42
C LEU A 29 -18.86 20.24 45.15
N GLN A 30 -19.48 21.09 45.97
CA GLN A 30 -18.77 22.13 46.72
C GLN A 30 -17.77 21.52 47.71
N GLY A 31 -16.52 21.96 47.65
CA GLY A 31 -15.44 21.53 48.54
C GLY A 31 -14.75 20.22 48.13
N LEU A 32 -15.10 19.63 46.97
CA LEU A 32 -14.35 18.51 46.41
C LEU A 32 -13.15 19.00 45.58
N PRO A 33 -12.07 18.20 45.44
CA PRO A 33 -10.96 18.53 44.57
C PRO A 33 -11.41 18.66 43.11
N GLU A 34 -11.12 19.79 42.48
CA GLU A 34 -11.44 20.04 41.07
C GLU A 34 -10.22 19.83 40.18
N THR A 35 -10.42 19.23 39.00
CA THR A 35 -9.38 19.11 37.98
C THR A 35 -9.90 19.70 36.67
N TYR A 36 -9.20 20.70 36.15
CA TYR A 36 -9.52 21.34 34.89
C TYR A 36 -8.80 20.63 33.75
N ILE A 37 -9.53 20.29 32.69
CA ILE A 37 -9.00 19.65 31.49
C ILE A 37 -9.30 20.54 30.30
N THR A 38 -8.28 20.79 29.47
CA THR A 38 -8.42 21.54 28.22
C THR A 38 -7.57 20.90 27.13
N SER A 39 -7.90 21.20 25.88
CA SER A 39 -7.17 20.74 24.69
C SER A 39 -6.90 21.93 23.78
N PHE A 40 -5.71 22.01 23.22
CA PHE A 40 -5.36 23.03 22.24
C PHE A 40 -4.46 22.43 21.17
N TYR A 41 -4.46 23.03 19.98
CA TYR A 41 -3.54 22.67 18.92
C TYR A 41 -2.25 23.49 19.06
N LEU A 42 -1.12 22.80 19.14
CA LEU A 42 0.20 23.42 19.12
C LEU A 42 0.83 23.21 17.73
N PRO A 43 1.14 24.27 16.97
CA PRO A 43 1.90 24.13 15.74
C PRO A 43 3.28 23.52 16.00
N ALA A 44 3.77 22.71 15.06
CA ALA A 44 5.06 22.05 15.16
C ALA A 44 6.20 23.07 15.40
N GLY A 45 7.19 22.69 16.20
CA GLY A 45 8.36 23.52 16.53
C GLY A 45 8.16 24.55 17.65
N GLN A 46 6.98 24.63 18.25
CA GLN A 46 6.71 25.53 19.40
C GLN A 46 6.77 24.82 20.77
N GLU A 47 7.26 23.58 20.81
CA GLU A 47 7.34 22.73 22.01
C GLU A 47 8.15 23.37 23.15
N GLN A 48 9.13 24.21 22.84
CA GLN A 48 9.92 24.93 23.85
C GLN A 48 9.08 25.89 24.70
N ARG A 49 7.96 26.43 24.15
CA ARG A 49 7.03 27.28 24.92
C ARG A 49 6.28 26.48 25.99
N LEU A 50 6.11 25.19 25.77
CA LEU A 50 5.47 24.25 26.69
C LEU A 50 6.35 24.00 27.93
N ALA A 51 7.65 23.83 27.73
CA ALA A 51 8.61 23.64 28.82
C ALA A 51 8.60 24.83 29.80
N GLY A 52 8.56 26.07 29.28
CA GLY A 52 8.44 27.27 30.11
C GLY A 52 7.11 27.37 30.88
N LEU A 53 6.03 26.82 30.32
CA LEU A 53 4.72 26.77 30.99
C LEU A 53 4.73 25.78 32.16
N LEU A 54 5.30 24.60 31.97
CA LEU A 54 5.42 23.55 32.99
C LEU A 54 6.31 23.97 34.16
N GLN A 55 7.37 24.75 33.90
CA GLN A 55 8.19 25.35 34.95
C GLN A 55 7.41 26.35 35.82
N ARG A 56 6.49 27.10 35.19
CA ARG A 56 5.69 28.14 35.88
C ARG A 56 4.48 27.56 36.61
N PHE A 57 3.96 26.42 36.15
CA PHE A 57 2.80 25.74 36.71
C PHE A 57 3.03 24.23 36.80
N PRO A 58 3.73 23.75 37.85
CA PRO A 58 4.10 22.33 37.99
C PRO A 58 2.91 21.40 38.27
N SER A 59 1.74 21.94 38.61
CA SER A 59 0.49 21.17 38.76
C SER A 59 -0.16 20.81 37.42
N LEU A 60 0.33 21.32 36.30
CA LEU A 60 -0.19 20.99 34.96
C LEU A 60 0.35 19.64 34.49
N THR A 61 -0.55 18.72 34.16
CA THR A 61 -0.21 17.48 33.45
C THR A 61 -0.49 17.66 31.97
N LEU A 62 0.53 17.43 31.13
CA LEU A 62 0.41 17.57 29.69
C LEU A 62 0.40 16.19 29.02
N ILE A 63 -0.58 15.98 28.15
CA ILE A 63 -0.73 14.74 27.39
C ILE A 63 -0.49 15.06 25.92
N ASP A 64 0.62 14.59 25.37
CA ASP A 64 0.94 14.76 23.96
C ASP A 64 0.26 13.70 23.11
N VAL A 65 -0.91 14.05 22.59
CA VAL A 65 -1.67 13.21 21.65
C VAL A 65 -0.93 13.04 20.32
N SER A 66 -0.10 14.01 19.91
CA SER A 66 0.65 13.94 18.65
C SER A 66 1.70 12.84 18.70
N ALA A 67 2.46 12.75 19.79
CA ALA A 67 3.45 11.70 20.01
C ALA A 67 2.80 10.30 20.02
N LEU A 68 1.66 10.15 20.69
CA LEU A 68 0.89 8.89 20.66
C LEU A 68 0.44 8.51 19.25
N MET A 69 -0.08 9.47 18.47
CA MET A 69 -0.50 9.23 17.08
C MET A 69 0.68 8.90 16.17
N GLN A 70 1.85 9.51 16.38
CA GLN A 70 3.09 9.15 15.67
C GLN A 70 3.49 7.71 15.99
N GLN A 71 3.47 7.32 17.26
CA GLN A 71 3.81 5.96 17.68
C GLN A 71 2.87 4.91 17.07
N ILE A 72 1.56 5.19 17.04
CA ILE A 72 0.58 4.31 16.36
C ILE A 72 0.89 4.22 14.86
N ARG A 73 1.18 5.35 14.20
CA ARG A 73 1.54 5.38 12.79
C ARG A 73 2.81 4.59 12.50
N GLU A 74 3.81 4.66 13.37
CA GLU A 74 5.02 3.85 13.26
C GLU A 74 4.76 2.36 13.39
N ILE A 75 3.90 1.95 14.34
CA ILE A 75 3.53 0.54 14.49
C ILE A 75 2.84 0.03 13.22
N ILE A 76 1.89 0.80 12.68
CA ILE A 76 1.21 0.48 11.41
C ILE A 76 2.22 0.41 10.27
N ALA A 77 3.16 1.37 10.19
CA ALA A 77 4.18 1.40 9.15
C ALA A 77 5.12 0.19 9.21
N ARG A 78 5.54 -0.23 10.41
CA ARG A 78 6.37 -1.43 10.61
C ARG A 78 5.62 -2.70 10.20
N GLY A 79 4.33 -2.79 10.54
CA GLY A 79 3.48 -3.89 10.10
C GLY A 79 3.33 -3.94 8.58
N ALA A 80 3.09 -2.79 7.95
CA ALA A 80 3.03 -2.67 6.49
C ALA A 80 4.35 -3.08 5.82
N ALA A 81 5.49 -2.62 6.35
CA ALA A 81 6.81 -2.96 5.81
C ALA A 81 7.08 -4.48 5.89
N ALA A 82 6.69 -5.15 6.97
CA ALA A 82 6.82 -6.60 7.09
C ALA A 82 6.04 -7.34 5.99
N VAL A 83 4.81 -6.91 5.73
CA VAL A 83 3.97 -7.47 4.65
C VAL A 83 4.55 -7.13 3.27
N GLU A 84 5.10 -5.93 3.09
CA GLU A 84 5.77 -5.51 1.87
C GLU A 84 6.99 -6.38 1.53
N PHE A 85 7.78 -6.78 2.54
CA PHE A 85 8.87 -7.75 2.33
C PHE A 85 8.36 -9.09 1.79
N VAL A 86 7.24 -9.61 2.31
CA VAL A 86 6.64 -10.83 1.79
C VAL A 86 6.19 -10.64 0.34
N PHE A 87 5.56 -9.51 0.03
CA PHE A 87 5.17 -9.17 -1.34
C PHE A 87 6.36 -9.10 -2.29
N LEU A 88 7.51 -8.54 -1.87
CA LEU A 88 8.73 -8.51 -2.69
C LEU A 88 9.20 -9.92 -3.04
N PHE A 89 9.21 -10.86 -2.08
CA PHE A 89 9.55 -12.25 -2.35
C PHE A 89 8.55 -12.93 -3.27
N THR A 90 7.24 -12.72 -3.06
CA THR A 90 6.19 -13.26 -3.93
C THR A 90 6.30 -12.71 -5.35
N LEU A 91 6.59 -11.41 -5.50
CA LEU A 91 6.80 -10.77 -6.79
C LEU A 91 8.03 -11.36 -7.49
N ALA A 92 9.15 -11.53 -6.77
CA ALA A 92 10.36 -12.16 -7.31
C ALA A 92 10.07 -13.59 -7.77
N ALA A 93 9.35 -14.38 -6.98
CA ALA A 93 8.91 -15.72 -7.36
C ALA A 93 8.03 -15.69 -8.62
N GLY A 94 7.08 -14.75 -8.70
CA GLY A 94 6.24 -14.56 -9.89
C GLY A 94 7.04 -14.22 -11.14
N LEU A 95 8.06 -13.37 -11.03
CA LEU A 95 8.98 -13.06 -12.14
C LEU A 95 9.81 -14.28 -12.55
N LEU A 96 10.26 -15.10 -11.61
CA LEU A 96 10.96 -16.35 -11.90
C LEU A 96 10.06 -17.36 -12.61
N VAL A 97 8.78 -17.45 -12.22
CA VAL A 97 7.78 -18.28 -12.90
C VAL A 97 7.53 -17.78 -14.32
N LEU A 98 7.38 -16.48 -14.50
CA LEU A 98 7.26 -15.87 -15.83
C LEU A 98 8.48 -16.20 -16.70
N TYR A 99 9.68 -16.04 -16.15
CA TYR A 99 10.92 -16.40 -16.83
C TYR A 99 10.93 -17.88 -17.22
N ALA A 100 10.67 -18.79 -16.28
CA ALA A 100 10.63 -20.23 -16.52
C ALA A 100 9.60 -20.62 -17.61
N GLY A 101 8.42 -19.99 -17.60
CA GLY A 101 7.41 -20.18 -18.65
C GLY A 101 7.93 -19.78 -20.03
N ILE A 102 8.60 -18.62 -20.13
CA ILE A 102 9.24 -18.18 -21.37
C ILE A 102 10.32 -19.18 -21.82
N GLN A 103 11.10 -19.73 -20.88
CA GLN A 103 12.10 -20.76 -21.19
C GLN A 103 11.48 -22.02 -21.80
N ALA A 104 10.33 -22.46 -21.26
CA ALA A 104 9.64 -23.65 -21.73
C ALA A 104 9.11 -23.50 -23.17
N THR A 105 8.67 -22.30 -23.56
CA THR A 105 8.13 -22.03 -24.91
C THR A 105 9.20 -21.59 -25.93
N ARG A 106 10.48 -21.66 -25.58
CA ARG A 106 11.60 -21.19 -26.43
C ARG A 106 11.61 -21.81 -27.82
N GLU A 107 11.47 -23.12 -27.90
CA GLU A 107 11.60 -23.85 -29.16
C GLU A 107 10.45 -23.50 -30.12
N HIS A 108 9.22 -23.43 -29.61
CA HIS A 108 8.05 -23.01 -30.39
C HIS A 108 8.19 -21.57 -30.91
N ARG A 109 8.55 -20.60 -30.04
CA ARG A 109 8.72 -19.19 -30.45
C ARG A 109 9.85 -19.00 -31.46
N ARG A 110 10.85 -19.88 -31.45
CA ARG A 110 11.97 -19.85 -32.38
C ARG A 110 11.59 -20.31 -33.78
N GLN A 111 10.79 -21.38 -33.88
CA GLN A 111 10.25 -21.84 -35.17
C GLN A 111 9.32 -20.78 -35.79
N GLU A 112 8.44 -20.18 -34.99
CA GLU A 112 7.57 -19.08 -35.42
C GLU A 112 8.37 -17.86 -35.89
N SER A 113 9.40 -17.47 -35.15
CA SER A 113 10.31 -16.38 -35.52
C SER A 113 11.09 -16.66 -36.81
N ALA A 114 11.45 -17.92 -37.07
CA ALA A 114 12.12 -18.33 -38.30
C ALA A 114 11.18 -18.20 -39.51
N ILE A 115 9.93 -18.65 -39.39
CA ILE A 115 8.91 -18.51 -40.44
C ILE A 115 8.62 -17.03 -40.72
N LEU A 116 8.46 -16.20 -39.70
CA LEU A 116 8.23 -14.77 -39.89
C LEU A 116 9.43 -14.08 -40.57
N ARG A 117 10.66 -14.51 -40.27
CA ARG A 117 11.86 -13.99 -40.94
C ARG A 117 11.98 -14.41 -42.39
N THR A 118 11.58 -15.64 -42.76
CA THR A 118 11.54 -16.06 -44.17
C THR A 118 10.48 -15.30 -44.96
N LEU A 119 9.39 -14.87 -44.31
CA LEU A 119 8.38 -13.96 -44.86
C LEU A 119 8.83 -12.49 -44.91
N GLY A 120 10.06 -12.17 -44.49
CA GLY A 120 10.66 -10.83 -44.62
C GLY A 120 10.49 -9.91 -43.42
N LEU A 121 9.98 -10.38 -42.27
CA LEU A 121 9.92 -9.54 -41.07
C LEU A 121 11.32 -9.20 -40.55
N ARG A 122 11.57 -7.89 -40.39
CA ARG A 122 12.78 -7.35 -39.75
C ARG A 122 12.73 -7.55 -38.23
N ARG A 123 13.89 -7.46 -37.55
CA ARG A 123 14.00 -7.71 -36.09
C ARG A 123 13.16 -6.75 -35.21
N ARG A 124 12.96 -5.51 -35.66
CA ARG A 124 12.23 -4.46 -34.91
C ARG A 124 10.72 -4.76 -34.74
N PRO A 125 9.95 -5.04 -35.81
CA PRO A 125 8.52 -5.34 -35.66
C PRO A 125 8.27 -6.60 -34.82
N LEU A 126 9.18 -7.58 -34.86
CA LEU A 126 9.08 -8.78 -34.01
C LEU A 126 9.21 -8.45 -32.51
N LEU A 127 10.20 -7.63 -32.13
CA LEU A 127 10.33 -7.19 -30.73
C LEU A 127 9.13 -6.36 -30.28
N LEU A 128 8.62 -5.47 -31.15
CA LEU A 128 7.49 -4.61 -30.83
C LEU A 128 6.20 -5.41 -30.61
N ALA A 129 5.95 -6.44 -31.42
CA ALA A 129 4.84 -7.36 -31.24
C ALA A 129 4.90 -8.08 -29.88
N VAL A 130 6.06 -8.62 -29.52
CA VAL A 130 6.28 -9.29 -28.21
C VAL A 130 6.14 -8.30 -27.05
N SER A 131 6.62 -7.06 -27.21
CA SER A 131 6.42 -6.01 -26.20
C SER A 131 4.95 -5.70 -25.97
N ILE A 132 4.14 -5.60 -27.03
CA ILE A 132 2.70 -5.35 -26.90
C ILE A 132 2.01 -6.51 -26.18
N GLU A 133 2.37 -7.77 -26.47
CA GLU A 133 1.84 -8.96 -25.79
C GLU A 133 2.07 -8.87 -24.27
N PHE A 134 3.32 -8.65 -23.83
CA PHE A 134 3.60 -8.57 -22.40
C PHE A 134 3.06 -7.31 -21.71
N VAL A 135 3.03 -6.17 -22.40
CA VAL A 135 2.43 -4.93 -21.88
C VAL A 135 0.93 -5.09 -21.68
N THR A 136 0.23 -5.72 -22.63
CA THR A 136 -1.21 -5.97 -22.52
C THR A 136 -1.53 -6.97 -21.39
N LEU A 137 -0.76 -8.06 -21.27
CA LEU A 137 -0.88 -8.98 -20.13
C LEU A 137 -0.60 -8.28 -18.79
N GLY A 138 0.43 -7.42 -18.74
CA GLY A 138 0.76 -6.62 -17.58
C GLY A 138 -0.33 -5.62 -17.19
N ALA A 139 -0.93 -4.95 -18.17
CA ALA A 139 -2.02 -4.01 -17.94
C ALA A 139 -3.27 -4.72 -17.38
N LEU A 140 -3.62 -5.89 -17.92
CA LEU A 140 -4.73 -6.71 -17.41
C LEU A 140 -4.44 -7.19 -15.98
N ALA A 141 -3.24 -7.67 -15.71
CA ALA A 141 -2.83 -8.08 -14.37
C ALA A 141 -2.88 -6.91 -13.38
N GLY A 142 -2.37 -5.73 -13.78
CA GLY A 142 -2.40 -4.50 -12.99
C GLY A 142 -3.82 -4.00 -12.73
N LEU A 143 -4.74 -4.14 -13.69
CA LEU A 143 -6.16 -3.82 -13.52
C LEU A 143 -6.83 -4.74 -12.50
N LEU A 144 -6.59 -6.05 -12.60
CA LEU A 144 -7.09 -7.02 -11.63
C LEU A 144 -6.52 -6.74 -10.23
N ALA A 145 -5.21 -6.53 -10.11
CA ALA A 145 -4.55 -6.22 -8.85
C ALA A 145 -5.10 -4.94 -8.22
N SER A 146 -5.27 -3.87 -9.01
CA SER A 146 -5.82 -2.59 -8.53
C SER A 146 -7.27 -2.71 -8.08
N SER A 147 -8.06 -3.53 -8.77
CA SER A 147 -9.46 -3.79 -8.42
C SER A 147 -9.55 -4.60 -7.13
N CYS A 148 -8.74 -5.65 -6.98
CA CYS A 148 -8.63 -6.40 -5.73
C CYS A 148 -8.18 -5.51 -4.57
N ALA A 149 -7.15 -4.69 -4.76
CA ALA A 149 -6.66 -3.76 -3.74
C ALA A 149 -7.74 -2.75 -3.33
N ALA A 150 -8.51 -2.22 -4.29
CA ALA A 150 -9.62 -1.32 -4.01
C ALA A 150 -10.75 -2.02 -3.22
N LEU A 151 -11.11 -3.24 -3.60
CA LEU A 151 -12.11 -4.05 -2.92
C LEU A 151 -11.69 -4.41 -1.49
N THR A 152 -10.44 -4.86 -1.31
CA THR A 152 -9.90 -5.16 0.03
C THR A 152 -9.83 -3.90 0.87
N GLY A 153 -9.36 -2.78 0.31
CA GLY A 153 -9.32 -1.49 1.01
C GLY A 153 -10.71 -1.01 1.42
N TRP A 154 -11.70 -1.19 0.56
CA TRP A 154 -13.10 -0.89 0.87
C TRP A 154 -13.63 -1.76 2.01
N ALA A 155 -13.48 -3.09 1.91
CA ALA A 155 -13.95 -4.04 2.91
C ALA A 155 -13.29 -3.83 4.29
N VAL A 156 -11.97 -3.61 4.32
CA VAL A 156 -11.25 -3.33 5.57
C VAL A 156 -11.69 -1.98 6.16
N SER A 157 -11.85 -0.96 5.32
CA SER A 157 -12.28 0.37 5.79
C SER A 157 -13.70 0.35 6.36
N SER A 158 -14.65 -0.32 5.69
CA SER A 158 -16.06 -0.33 6.10
C SER A 158 -16.34 -1.27 7.27
N GLU A 159 -15.86 -2.52 7.20
CA GLU A 159 -16.25 -3.58 8.15
C GLU A 159 -15.34 -3.63 9.38
N LEU A 160 -14.03 -3.43 9.21
CA LEU A 160 -13.07 -3.60 10.31
C LEU A 160 -12.76 -2.29 11.03
N LEU A 161 -12.66 -1.19 10.30
CA LEU A 161 -12.18 0.08 10.84
C LEU A 161 -13.27 1.14 11.02
N GLY A 162 -14.44 0.98 10.41
CA GLY A 162 -15.53 1.97 10.44
C GLY A 162 -15.14 3.33 9.84
N LEU A 163 -14.15 3.36 8.94
CA LEU A 163 -13.63 4.57 8.31
C LEU A 163 -14.30 4.82 6.96
N ALA A 164 -14.47 6.09 6.60
CA ALA A 164 -14.97 6.49 5.29
C ALA A 164 -13.94 6.14 4.20
N TYR A 165 -14.24 5.13 3.40
CA TYR A 165 -13.39 4.73 2.28
C TYR A 165 -13.31 5.85 1.24
N ARG A 166 -12.09 6.27 0.88
CA ARG A 166 -11.83 7.22 -0.20
C ARG A 166 -11.13 6.50 -1.34
N PHE A 167 -11.84 6.30 -2.44
CA PHE A 167 -11.25 5.78 -3.66
C PHE A 167 -10.24 6.78 -4.22
N ASN A 168 -9.02 6.31 -4.51
CA ASN A 168 -7.96 7.12 -5.10
C ASN A 168 -7.67 6.62 -6.54
N PRO A 169 -8.15 7.34 -7.57
CA PRO A 169 -7.91 6.97 -8.96
C PRO A 169 -6.43 6.90 -9.33
N GLY A 170 -5.58 7.72 -8.66
CA GLY A 170 -4.14 7.72 -8.89
C GLY A 170 -3.47 6.41 -8.49
N LEU A 171 -3.88 5.81 -7.37
CA LEU A 171 -3.40 4.49 -6.95
C LEU A 171 -3.86 3.38 -7.91
N TRP A 172 -5.09 3.49 -8.40
CA TRP A 172 -5.63 2.53 -9.36
C TRP A 172 -4.89 2.58 -10.71
N LEU A 173 -4.67 3.78 -11.24
CA LEU A 173 -3.85 3.98 -12.44
C LEU A 173 -2.40 3.54 -12.23
N ALA A 174 -1.82 3.81 -11.07
CA ALA A 174 -0.46 3.38 -10.74
C ALA A 174 -0.32 1.85 -10.74
N GLY A 175 -1.33 1.10 -10.27
CA GLY A 175 -1.31 -0.36 -10.32
C GLY A 175 -1.42 -0.90 -11.75
N VAL A 176 -2.28 -0.32 -12.59
CA VAL A 176 -2.39 -0.70 -14.02
C VAL A 176 -1.10 -0.40 -14.77
N LEU A 177 -0.58 0.83 -14.66
CA LEU A 177 0.65 1.26 -15.34
C LEU A 177 1.87 0.53 -14.79
N GLY A 178 1.93 0.29 -13.48
CA GLY A 178 2.98 -0.48 -12.83
C GLY A 178 2.99 -1.93 -13.27
N GLY A 179 1.82 -2.57 -13.40
CA GLY A 179 1.70 -3.93 -13.95
C GLY A 179 2.12 -3.99 -15.41
N ALA A 180 1.65 -3.05 -16.23
CA ALA A 180 2.01 -2.94 -17.65
C ALA A 180 3.52 -2.76 -17.86
N ALA A 181 4.14 -1.84 -17.11
CA ALA A 181 5.56 -1.58 -17.17
C ALA A 181 6.37 -2.74 -16.59
N GLY A 182 5.99 -3.27 -15.43
CA GLY A 182 6.72 -4.35 -14.75
C GLY A 182 6.75 -5.65 -15.56
N VAL A 183 5.56 -6.16 -15.95
CA VAL A 183 5.46 -7.37 -16.77
C VAL A 183 5.96 -7.12 -18.19
N GLY A 184 5.67 -5.95 -18.76
CA GLY A 184 6.17 -5.56 -20.08
C GLY A 184 7.69 -5.57 -20.16
N LEU A 185 8.38 -4.91 -19.22
CA LEU A 185 9.84 -4.89 -19.16
C LEU A 185 10.42 -6.27 -18.83
N ALA A 186 9.89 -6.96 -17.82
CA ALA A 186 10.39 -8.28 -17.44
C ALA A 186 10.24 -9.30 -18.58
N GLY A 187 9.07 -9.35 -19.22
CA GLY A 187 8.79 -10.27 -20.33
C GLY A 187 9.61 -9.97 -21.58
N THR A 188 9.79 -8.69 -21.92
CA THR A 188 10.60 -8.28 -23.08
C THR A 188 12.10 -8.52 -22.87
N LEU A 189 12.63 -8.24 -21.67
CA LEU A 189 14.01 -8.55 -21.34
C LEU A 189 14.27 -10.06 -21.29
N ALA A 190 13.33 -10.85 -20.77
CA ALA A 190 13.43 -12.30 -20.74
C ALA A 190 13.42 -12.93 -22.15
N THR A 191 12.71 -12.33 -23.11
CA THR A 191 12.64 -12.80 -24.50
C THR A 191 13.72 -12.21 -25.42
N TRP A 192 14.38 -11.12 -25.01
CA TRP A 192 15.44 -10.47 -25.78
C TRP A 192 16.56 -11.42 -26.29
N PRO A 193 17.12 -12.33 -25.47
CA PRO A 193 18.18 -13.23 -25.91
C PRO A 193 17.72 -14.21 -27.00
N LEU A 194 16.43 -14.55 -27.02
CA LEU A 194 15.83 -15.51 -27.96
C LEU A 194 15.65 -14.91 -29.35
N VAL A 195 15.35 -13.61 -29.41
CA VAL A 195 15.16 -12.89 -30.67
C VAL A 195 16.50 -12.50 -31.31
N VAL A 196 17.52 -12.20 -30.51
CA VAL A 196 18.79 -11.64 -31.00
C VAL A 196 19.80 -12.71 -31.42
N ARG A 197 19.83 -13.89 -30.77
CA ARG A 197 20.80 -14.94 -31.11
C ARG A 197 20.54 -15.54 -32.51
N PRO A 198 21.57 -15.68 -33.38
CA PRO A 198 21.41 -16.25 -34.71
C PRO A 198 20.93 -17.71 -34.66
N PRO A 199 20.05 -18.14 -35.58
CA PRO A 199 19.56 -19.52 -35.65
C PRO A 199 20.64 -20.60 -35.89
N LEU A 200 21.85 -20.18 -36.25
CA LEU A 200 22.90 -21.04 -36.79
C LEU A 200 23.71 -21.81 -35.73
N GLU A 201 23.68 -21.43 -34.44
CA GLU A 201 24.46 -22.14 -33.40
C GLU A 201 23.82 -23.45 -32.93
N THR A 202 22.50 -23.63 -33.06
CA THR A 202 21.84 -24.87 -32.59
C THR A 202 21.76 -25.95 -33.66
N LEU A 203 21.71 -25.60 -34.95
CA LEU A 203 21.72 -26.58 -36.05
C LEU A 203 23.09 -27.25 -36.22
N ARG A 204 24.14 -26.75 -35.54
CA ARG A 204 25.44 -27.42 -35.42
C ARG A 204 25.56 -28.31 -34.18
N GLY A 205 24.61 -28.24 -33.24
CA GLY A 205 24.60 -29.05 -32.02
C GLY A 205 23.95 -30.43 -32.18
N GLU A 206 23.22 -30.70 -33.26
CA GLU A 206 22.61 -32.00 -33.57
C GLU A 206 23.49 -32.92 -34.44
N ARG A 207 24.78 -32.57 -34.62
CA ARG A 207 25.76 -33.44 -35.27
C ARG A 207 27.00 -33.65 -34.39
N LEU A 208 26.83 -34.27 -33.22
CA LEU A 208 27.84 -35.12 -32.57
C LEU A 208 27.15 -36.14 -31.68
#